data_AF-A0A2S4K575-F1
#
_entry.id   AF-A0A2S4K575-F1
#
_cell.length_a   1.000
_cell.length_b   1.000
_cell.length_c   1.000
_cell.angle_alpha   90.00
_cell.angle_beta   90.00
_cell.angle_gamma   90.00
#
_symmetry.space_group_name_H-M   'P 1'
#
loop_
_entity.id
_entity.type
_entity.pdbx_description
1 polymer ?
#
loop_
_entity_poly.entity_id
_entity_poly.type
_entity_poly.pdbx_seq_one_letter_code
_entity_poly.pdbx_strand_id
1 'polypeptide(L)'
;MTTEYLQRKYGGLATLTWDGVGDVDLHTTEPDGSQVFYAHPLSRTGYLDMDNVTGYGPEHYYASCNPENLQEGTYRISLANYARAEGRLATVQIISNVDGVLGTKRIVMGAETGNIPSAHVFDVQVRRDGQSGRLRAFLTS
;
A
#
# COMPACT_ATOMS: atom_id res chain seq x y z
N MET A 1 -7.03 -6.48 -20.20
CA MET A 1 -5.93 -7.17 -19.47
C MET A 1 -6.56 -7.87 -18.28
N THR A 2 -6.14 -9.09 -17.95
CA THR A 2 -6.71 -9.85 -16.82
C THR A 2 -5.98 -9.50 -15.52
N THR A 3 -6.65 -9.67 -14.38
CA THR A 3 -6.03 -9.50 -13.03
C THR A 3 -4.76 -10.34 -12.88
N GLU A 4 -4.75 -11.53 -13.48
CA GLU A 4 -3.60 -12.44 -13.50
C GLU A 4 -2.38 -11.88 -14.26
N TYR A 5 -2.61 -11.07 -15.31
CA TYR A 5 -1.53 -10.38 -16.02
C TYR A 5 -0.89 -9.28 -15.16
N LEU A 6 -1.73 -8.52 -14.45
CA LEU A 6 -1.25 -7.47 -13.54
C LEU A 6 -0.48 -8.07 -12.35
N GLN A 7 -0.96 -9.16 -11.75
CA GLN A 7 -0.26 -9.87 -10.67
C GLN A 7 1.10 -10.47 -11.10
N ARG A 8 1.29 -10.80 -12.39
CA ARG A 8 2.61 -11.21 -12.91
C ARG A 8 3.56 -10.02 -13.09
N LYS A 9 3.03 -8.87 -13.47
CA LYS A 9 3.82 -7.65 -13.71
C LYS A 9 4.11 -6.87 -12.42
N TYR A 10 3.25 -7.01 -11.41
CA TYR A 10 3.33 -6.30 -10.14
C TYR A 10 3.10 -7.26 -8.97
N GLY A 11 3.91 -7.14 -7.92
CA GLY A 11 3.72 -7.84 -6.66
C GLY A 11 2.86 -7.02 -5.71
N GLY A 12 1.94 -7.69 -5.02
CA GLY A 12 1.14 -7.05 -3.98
C GLY A 12 2.07 -6.60 -2.86
N LEU A 13 2.04 -5.31 -2.52
CA LEU A 13 2.86 -4.75 -1.44
C LEU A 13 1.99 -4.41 -0.23
N ALA A 14 0.87 -3.73 -0.42
CA ALA A 14 -0.03 -3.34 0.66
C ALA A 14 -1.48 -3.70 0.34
N THR A 15 -2.17 -4.28 1.32
CA THR A 15 -3.61 -4.54 1.29
C THR A 15 -4.25 -3.83 2.47
N LEU A 16 -5.22 -2.96 2.20
CA LEU A 16 -6.03 -2.26 3.19
C LEU A 16 -7.42 -2.87 3.23
N THR A 17 -7.94 -3.07 4.44
CA THR A 17 -9.35 -3.39 4.74
C THR A 17 -9.81 -2.62 5.97
N TRP A 18 -11.11 -2.49 6.21
CA TRP A 18 -11.63 -1.88 7.45
C TRP A 18 -12.95 -2.53 7.89
N ASP A 19 -13.49 -2.15 9.05
CA ASP A 19 -14.60 -2.82 9.71
C ASP A 19 -15.94 -2.07 9.62
N GLY A 20 -16.31 -1.62 8.42
CA GLY A 20 -17.67 -1.15 8.15
C GLY A 20 -17.78 -0.15 7.02
N VAL A 21 -18.83 0.67 7.07
CA VAL A 21 -19.07 1.74 6.09
C VAL A 21 -18.08 2.89 6.28
N GLY A 22 -17.86 3.62 5.19
CA GLY A 22 -16.92 4.73 5.14
C GLY A 22 -15.89 4.50 4.05
N ASP A 23 -15.02 5.48 3.93
CA ASP A 23 -14.05 5.62 2.86
C ASP A 23 -12.66 5.83 3.50
N VAL A 24 -11.82 4.80 3.39
CA VAL A 24 -10.47 4.80 3.93
C VAL A 24 -9.52 4.64 2.76
N ASP A 25 -8.75 5.69 2.49
CA ASP A 25 -7.85 5.70 1.34
C ASP A 25 -6.48 5.15 1.72
N LEU A 26 -5.97 4.27 0.86
CA LEU A 26 -4.58 3.84 0.89
C LEU A 26 -3.69 4.85 0.15
N HIS A 27 -2.76 5.45 0.89
CA HIS A 27 -1.70 6.26 0.31
C HIS A 27 -0.35 5.54 0.40
N THR A 28 0.30 5.39 -0.75
CA THR A 28 1.68 4.94 -0.83
C THR A 28 2.57 6.08 -1.31
N THR A 29 3.52 6.51 -0.47
CA THR A 29 4.62 7.38 -0.91
C THR A 29 5.81 6.51 -1.31
N GLU A 30 6.21 6.58 -2.56
CA GLU A 30 7.32 5.81 -3.14
C GLU A 30 8.68 6.46 -2.82
N PRO A 31 9.81 5.76 -3.04
CA PRO A 31 11.14 6.27 -2.70
C PRO A 31 11.51 7.60 -3.35
N ASP A 32 11.04 7.87 -4.58
CA ASP A 32 11.25 9.13 -5.28
C ASP A 32 10.30 10.27 -4.84
N GLY A 33 9.41 10.01 -3.89
CA GLY A 33 8.41 10.95 -3.40
C GLY A 33 7.09 10.94 -4.15
N SER A 34 6.94 10.12 -5.21
CA SER A 34 5.66 9.93 -5.90
C SER A 34 4.62 9.40 -4.94
N GLN A 35 3.40 9.91 -5.02
CA GLN A 35 2.27 9.44 -4.21
C GLN A 35 1.28 8.69 -5.09
N VAL A 36 0.92 7.48 -4.63
CA VAL A 36 -0.07 6.62 -5.27
C VAL A 36 -1.26 6.44 -4.33
N PHE A 37 -2.43 6.93 -4.77
CA PHE A 37 -3.72 6.90 -4.07
C PHE A 37 -4.85 7.14 -5.09
N TYR A 38 -6.12 7.19 -4.68
CA TYR A 38 -7.27 7.19 -5.61
C TYR A 38 -7.19 8.24 -6.74
N ALA A 39 -6.75 9.47 -6.45
CA ALA A 39 -6.66 10.54 -7.45
C ALA A 39 -5.42 10.43 -8.36
N HIS A 40 -4.39 9.73 -7.90
CA HIS A 40 -3.16 9.46 -8.65
C HIS A 40 -2.82 7.96 -8.57
N PRO A 41 -3.62 7.08 -9.22
CA PRO A 41 -3.58 5.65 -8.95
C PRO A 41 -2.42 4.93 -9.64
N LEU A 42 -1.56 5.62 -10.37
CA LEU A 42 -0.46 5.02 -11.13
C LEU A 42 0.80 5.87 -11.03
N SER A 43 1.93 5.21 -10.80
CA SER A 43 3.27 5.76 -10.97
C SER A 43 4.10 4.90 -11.93
N ARG A 44 5.38 5.22 -12.08
CA ARG A 44 6.34 4.35 -12.77
C ARG A 44 6.51 2.99 -12.07
N THR A 45 6.36 2.98 -10.75
CA THR A 45 6.77 1.87 -9.89
C THR A 45 5.60 1.00 -9.49
N GLY A 46 4.45 1.58 -9.18
CA GLY A 46 3.30 0.83 -8.74
C GLY A 46 1.97 1.50 -9.07
N TYR A 47 0.89 0.88 -8.62
CA TYR A 47 -0.46 1.37 -8.86
C TYR A 47 -1.41 0.95 -7.74
N LEU A 48 -2.47 1.74 -7.55
CA LEU A 48 -3.66 1.41 -6.76
C LEU A 48 -4.67 0.73 -7.68
N ASP A 49 -5.23 -0.42 -7.28
CA ASP A 49 -6.14 -1.18 -8.14
C ASP A 49 -7.57 -0.64 -8.18
N MET A 50 -8.09 -0.24 -7.03
CA MET A 50 -9.46 0.22 -6.86
C MET A 50 -9.53 1.20 -5.69
N ASP A 51 -10.36 2.22 -5.89
CA ASP A 51 -10.83 3.14 -4.87
C ASP A 51 -12.17 2.60 -4.31
N ASN A 52 -12.18 2.15 -3.05
CA ASN A 52 -13.39 1.61 -2.43
C ASN A 52 -14.03 2.61 -1.46
N VAL A 53 -15.00 3.35 -1.97
CA VAL A 53 -15.70 4.40 -1.22
C VAL A 53 -16.88 3.93 -0.36
N THR A 54 -17.15 2.62 -0.31
CA THR A 54 -18.39 2.07 0.27
C THR A 54 -18.19 1.50 1.66
N GLY A 55 -17.18 0.66 1.83
CA GLY A 55 -16.92 -0.02 3.08
C GLY A 55 -16.12 -1.31 2.94
N TYR A 56 -15.56 -1.76 4.06
CA TYR A 56 -14.78 -2.99 4.24
C TYR A 56 -13.48 -3.14 3.43
N GLY A 57 -13.25 -2.28 2.43
CA GLY A 57 -12.20 -2.48 1.43
C GLY A 57 -12.48 -3.72 0.56
N PRO A 58 -11.45 -4.32 -0.07
CA PRO A 58 -10.05 -3.93 0.02
C PRO A 58 -9.68 -2.79 -0.92
N GLU A 59 -8.58 -2.11 -0.58
CA GLU A 59 -7.74 -1.40 -1.55
C GLU A 59 -6.35 -2.04 -1.57
N HIS A 60 -5.72 -2.11 -2.75
CA HIS A 60 -4.39 -2.68 -2.88
C HIS A 60 -3.44 -1.75 -3.63
N TYR A 61 -2.23 -1.58 -3.07
CA TYR A 61 -1.10 -1.07 -3.81
C TYR A 61 -0.19 -2.21 -4.27
N TYR A 62 0.08 -2.24 -5.57
CA TYR A 62 0.96 -3.21 -6.21
C TYR A 62 2.22 -2.53 -6.72
N ALA A 63 3.40 -3.01 -6.30
CA ALA A 63 4.70 -2.54 -6.77
C ALA A 63 5.21 -3.42 -7.93
N SER A 64 6.00 -2.89 -8.85
CA SER A 64 6.46 -3.64 -10.01
C SER A 64 7.34 -4.84 -9.62
N CYS A 65 7.20 -5.97 -10.31
CA CYS A 65 8.12 -7.09 -10.24
C CYS A 65 9.36 -6.90 -11.13
N ASN A 66 9.37 -5.89 -12.03
CA ASN A 66 10.54 -5.60 -12.85
C ASN A 66 11.56 -4.80 -12.01
N PRO A 67 12.79 -5.31 -11.79
CA PRO A 67 13.81 -4.59 -11.03
C PRO A 67 14.26 -3.26 -11.66
N GLU A 68 13.95 -2.99 -12.93
CA GLU A 68 14.21 -1.69 -13.57
C GLU A 68 13.17 -0.61 -13.21
N ASN A 69 12.00 -1.04 -12.72
CA ASN A 69 10.89 -0.16 -12.32
C ASN A 69 10.67 -0.15 -10.80
N LEU A 70 10.99 -1.26 -10.12
CA LEU A 70 10.97 -1.33 -8.67
C LEU A 70 12.12 -0.51 -8.09
N GLN A 71 11.81 0.47 -7.25
CA GLN A 71 12.80 1.35 -6.67
C GLN A 71 13.36 0.75 -5.38
N GLU A 72 14.67 0.84 -5.20
CA GLU A 72 15.27 0.66 -3.87
C GLU A 72 14.96 1.90 -3.03
N GLY A 73 14.62 1.70 -1.76
CA GLY A 73 14.26 2.79 -0.85
C GLY A 73 13.05 2.47 0.02
N THR A 74 12.56 3.48 0.71
CA THR A 74 11.44 3.35 1.64
C THR A 74 10.13 3.70 0.96
N TYR A 75 9.19 2.76 0.99
CA TYR A 75 7.79 2.99 0.66
C TYR A 75 7.03 3.27 1.94
N ARG A 76 6.38 4.43 2.04
CA ARG A 76 5.59 4.80 3.22
C ARG A 76 4.12 4.52 2.96
N ILE A 77 3.54 3.67 3.79
CA ILE A 77 2.14 3.27 3.71
C ILE A 77 1.37 4.03 4.78
N SER A 78 0.43 4.86 4.36
CA SER A 78 -0.38 5.71 5.22
C SER A 78 -1.85 5.68 4.81
N LEU A 79 -2.74 6.03 5.74
CA LEU A 79 -4.17 6.04 5.52
C LEU A 79 -4.75 7.44 5.71
N ALA A 80 -5.77 7.76 4.92
CA ALA A 80 -6.66 8.88 5.16
C ALA A 80 -8.06 8.38 5.49
N ASN A 81 -8.76 9.04 6.41
CA ASN A 81 -10.21 8.90 6.49
C ASN A 81 -10.75 9.90 5.46
N TYR A 82 -11.00 9.43 4.23
CA TYR A 82 -11.50 10.32 3.19
C TYR A 82 -12.91 10.79 3.51
N ALA A 83 -13.77 9.87 3.95
CA ALA A 83 -15.12 10.20 4.39
C ALA A 83 -15.72 9.14 5.32
N ARG A 84 -16.36 9.58 6.41
CA ARG A 84 -17.25 8.74 7.25
C ARG A 84 -16.61 7.47 7.84
N ALA A 85 -15.29 7.40 7.98
CA ALA A 85 -14.59 6.26 8.56
C ALA A 85 -14.08 6.50 9.99
N GLU A 86 -14.50 7.58 10.66
CA GLU A 86 -14.05 7.86 12.04
C GLU A 86 -14.43 6.70 12.98
N GLY A 87 -13.47 6.26 13.78
CA GLY A 87 -13.63 5.13 14.71
C GLY A 87 -13.55 3.75 14.05
N ARG A 88 -13.40 3.64 12.73
CA ARG A 88 -13.21 2.35 12.04
C ARG A 88 -11.84 1.76 12.32
N LEU A 89 -11.78 0.45 12.51
CA LEU A 89 -10.54 -0.32 12.59
C LEU A 89 -10.07 -0.69 11.20
N ALA A 90 -9.15 0.09 10.66
CA ALA A 90 -8.43 -0.25 9.44
C ALA A 90 -7.34 -1.28 9.72
N THR A 91 -7.21 -2.28 8.84
CA THR A 91 -6.16 -3.30 8.87
C THR A 91 -5.35 -3.20 7.57
N VAL A 92 -4.05 -2.96 7.71
CA VAL A 92 -3.11 -3.03 6.59
C VAL A 92 -2.23 -4.26 6.75
N GLN A 93 -2.14 -5.05 5.68
CA GLN A 93 -1.19 -6.14 5.55
C GLN A 93 -0.14 -5.80 4.50
N ILE A 94 1.13 -5.99 4.84
CA ILE A 94 2.24 -5.90 3.89
C ILE A 94 2.62 -7.30 3.43
N ILE A 95 2.67 -7.49 2.11
CA ILE A 95 2.96 -8.77 1.47
C ILE A 95 4.16 -8.58 0.54
N SER A 96 4.95 -9.63 0.39
CA SER A 96 6.01 -9.76 -0.59
C SER A 96 5.75 -11.03 -1.38
N ASN A 97 5.88 -10.97 -2.72
CA ASN A 97 5.79 -12.17 -3.56
C ASN A 97 6.88 -13.22 -3.25
N VAL A 98 7.96 -12.81 -2.57
CA VAL A 98 9.08 -13.69 -2.22
C VAL A 98 8.89 -14.29 -0.83
N ASP A 99 8.41 -13.50 0.12
CA ASP A 99 8.45 -13.82 1.54
C ASP A 99 7.06 -14.02 2.17
N GLY A 100 6.00 -13.83 1.39
CA GLY A 100 4.63 -13.87 1.88
C GLY A 100 4.30 -12.64 2.73
N VAL A 101 3.54 -12.84 3.80
CA VAL A 101 3.13 -11.74 4.70
C VAL A 101 4.33 -11.28 5.52
N LEU A 102 4.70 -10.01 5.35
CA LEU A 102 5.78 -9.37 6.12
C LEU A 102 5.29 -8.78 7.45
N GLY A 103 4.04 -8.31 7.48
CA GLY A 103 3.42 -7.86 8.72
C GLY A 103 2.00 -7.37 8.54
N THR A 104 1.33 -7.12 9.66
CA THR A 104 -0.05 -6.66 9.71
C THR A 104 -0.19 -5.68 10.86
N LYS A 105 -0.80 -4.51 10.62
CA LYS A 105 -1.06 -3.49 11.63
C LYS A 105 -2.50 -3.05 11.54
N ARG A 106 -3.09 -2.77 12.70
CA ARG A 106 -4.43 -2.22 12.81
C ARG A 106 -4.37 -0.82 13.40
N ILE A 107 -5.17 0.09 12.87
CA ILE A 107 -5.26 1.47 13.33
C ILE A 107 -6.75 1.85 13.41
N VAL A 108 -7.13 2.54 14.47
CA VAL A 108 -8.44 3.18 14.56
C VAL A 108 -8.35 4.52 13.84
N MET A 109 -9.19 4.71 12.83
CA MET A 109 -9.21 5.92 12.02
C MET A 109 -9.70 7.12 12.84
N GLY A 110 -9.01 8.26 12.67
CA GLY A 110 -9.39 9.53 13.27
C GLY A 110 -10.48 10.26 12.48
N ALA A 111 -10.64 11.55 12.75
CA ALA A 111 -11.56 12.42 12.02
C ALA A 111 -11.27 12.45 10.51
N GLU A 112 -12.25 12.90 9.73
CA GLU A 112 -12.14 13.03 8.29
C GLU A 112 -11.00 13.98 7.89
N THR A 113 -10.16 13.54 6.95
CA THR A 113 -9.00 14.29 6.46
C THR A 113 -8.97 14.44 4.94
N GLY A 114 -9.98 13.91 4.22
CA GLY A 114 -10.02 13.92 2.77
C GLY A 114 -8.74 13.29 2.20
N ASN A 115 -8.07 14.00 1.29
CA ASN A 115 -6.86 13.51 0.59
C ASN A 115 -5.59 13.52 1.44
N ILE A 116 -5.65 14.02 2.67
CA ILE A 116 -4.46 14.19 3.50
C ILE A 116 -4.32 12.94 4.37
N PRO A 117 -3.32 12.06 4.12
CA PRO A 117 -3.08 10.92 4.98
C PRO A 117 -2.67 11.40 6.37
N SER A 118 -3.34 10.86 7.40
CA SER A 118 -3.16 11.25 8.80
C SER A 118 -2.66 10.10 9.67
N ALA A 119 -2.79 8.86 9.21
CA ALA A 119 -2.36 7.68 9.93
C ALA A 119 -1.20 6.98 9.20
N HIS A 120 0.01 7.11 9.74
CA HIS A 120 1.16 6.32 9.27
C HIS A 120 1.06 4.86 9.75
N VAL A 121 1.24 3.91 8.84
CA VAL A 121 1.09 2.48 9.13
C VAL A 121 2.42 1.76 9.13
N PHE A 122 3.11 1.77 7.98
CA PHE A 122 4.37 1.07 7.78
C PHE A 122 5.34 1.92 6.96
N ASP A 123 6.62 1.78 7.29
CA ASP A 123 7.71 2.02 6.35
C ASP A 123 8.22 0.66 5.85
N VAL A 124 8.18 0.46 4.53
CA VAL A 124 8.62 -0.76 3.87
C VAL A 124 9.88 -0.47 3.09
N GLN A 125 11.02 -0.98 3.56
CA GLN A 125 12.30 -0.82 2.91
C GLN A 125 12.48 -1.89 1.82
N VAL A 126 12.56 -1.46 0.57
CA VAL A 126 13.01 -2.29 -0.55
C VAL A 126 14.52 -2.09 -0.72
N ARG A 127 15.28 -3.18 -0.71
CA ARG A 127 16.73 -3.18 -0.92
C ARG A 127 17.20 -4.53 -1.43
N ARG A 128 18.43 -4.58 -1.96
CA ARG A 128 19.08 -5.84 -2.29
C ARG A 128 19.39 -6.65 -1.04
N ASP A 129 19.02 -7.91 -1.09
CA ASP A 129 19.40 -8.93 -0.12
C ASP A 129 20.89 -9.27 -0.29
N GLY A 130 21.66 -9.16 0.80
CA GLY A 130 23.11 -9.32 0.75
C GLY A 130 23.60 -10.73 0.39
N GLN A 131 22.73 -11.74 0.45
CA GLN A 131 23.08 -13.12 0.09
C GLN A 131 22.74 -13.44 -1.36
N SER A 132 21.53 -13.06 -1.79
CA SER A 132 21.00 -13.40 -3.12
C SER A 132 21.18 -12.30 -4.17
N GLY A 133 21.47 -11.06 -3.77
CA GLY A 133 21.54 -9.88 -4.65
C GLY A 133 20.18 -9.43 -5.21
N ARG A 134 19.09 -10.12 -4.86
CA ARG A 134 17.73 -9.85 -5.31
C ARG A 134 17.08 -8.77 -4.45
N LEU A 135 16.18 -7.99 -5.05
CA LEU A 135 15.36 -7.03 -4.31
C LEU A 135 14.40 -7.77 -3.39
N ARG A 136 14.34 -7.32 -2.13
CA ARG A 136 13.41 -7.81 -1.11
C ARG A 136 12.85 -6.65 -0.30
N ALA A 137 11.66 -6.84 0.23
CA ALA A 137 10.98 -5.89 1.10
C ALA A 137 11.17 -6.28 2.58
N PHE A 138 11.42 -5.29 3.42
CA PHE A 138 11.59 -5.45 4.86
C PHE A 138 10.76 -4.40 5.58
N LEU A 139 10.07 -4.78 6.66
CA LEU A 139 9.47 -3.78 7.54
C LEU A 139 10.55 -3.15 8.40
N THR A 140 10.50 -1.83 8.54
CA THR A 140 11.35 -1.11 9.48
C THR A 140 10.53 -0.74 10.73
N SER A 141 11.18 -0.83 11.88
CA SER A 141 10.62 -0.47 13.20
C SER A 141 10.53 1.04 13.38
#